data_AF-A0A023G1I9-F1
#
_entry.id   AF-A0A023G1I9-F1
#
_cell.length_a   1.000
_cell.length_b   1.000
_cell.length_c   1.000
_cell.angle_alpha   90.00
_cell.angle_beta   90.00
_cell.angle_gamma   90.00
#
_symmetry.space_group_name_H-M   'P 1'
#
loop_
_entity.id
_entity.type
_entity.pdbx_description
1 polymer ?
#
loop_
_entity_poly.entity_id
_entity_poly.type
_entity_poly.pdbx_seq_one_letter_code
_entity_poly.pdbx_strand_id
1 'polypeptide(L)'
;MNLITITLSGCILFALVHPMGTCKSCCGSCTKPTCMDKKTVDGNSKSYFPNNGNCEVRSSTTRCKGKFYSGKEECKNCCKSFLSSKVKQ
;
A
#
# COMPACT_ATOMS: atom_id res chain seq x y z
N MET A 1 -17.80 50.72 0.96
CA MET A 1 -18.17 49.29 1.05
C MET A 1 -17.19 48.53 0.19
N ASN A 2 -16.34 47.76 0.87
CA ASN A 2 -14.98 47.43 0.44
C ASN A 2 -14.95 46.24 -0.54
N LEU A 3 -14.18 46.38 -1.63
CA LEU A 3 -13.90 45.36 -2.65
C LEU A 3 -13.29 44.04 -2.09
N ILE A 4 -12.97 44.04 -0.80
CA ILE A 4 -12.23 43.01 -0.06
C ILE A 4 -13.09 41.76 0.17
N THR A 5 -14.42 41.88 0.10
CA THR A 5 -15.33 40.78 0.45
C THR A 5 -15.46 39.73 -0.66
N ILE A 6 -15.19 40.08 -1.93
CA ILE A 6 -15.39 39.15 -3.06
C ILE A 6 -14.13 38.30 -3.33
N THR A 7 -12.95 38.77 -2.93
CA THR A 7 -11.69 38.04 -3.18
C THR A 7 -11.48 36.86 -2.22
N LEU A 8 -12.19 36.83 -1.08
CA LEU A 8 -12.00 35.80 -0.05
C LEU A 8 -12.82 34.51 -0.29
N SER A 9 -13.74 34.49 -1.26
CA SER A 9 -14.57 33.31 -1.56
C SER A 9 -14.00 32.38 -2.64
N GLY A 10 -12.83 32.70 -3.21
CA GLY A 10 -12.19 31.90 -4.27
C GLY A 10 -11.23 30.81 -3.76
N CYS A 11 -10.69 30.92 -2.55
CA CYS A 11 -9.60 30.06 -2.09
C CYS A 11 -10.06 28.75 -1.41
N ILE A 12 -11.34 28.59 -1.11
CA ILE A 12 -11.83 27.46 -0.29
C ILE A 12 -12.17 26.22 -1.15
N LEU A 13 -12.35 26.37 -2.46
CA LEU A 13 -12.78 25.27 -3.32
C LEU A 13 -11.65 24.34 -3.80
N PHE A 14 -10.37 24.74 -3.67
CA PHE A 14 -9.25 23.89 -4.08
C PHE A 14 -8.79 22.88 -3.02
N ALA A 15 -9.25 23.00 -1.77
CA ALA A 15 -8.89 22.06 -0.69
C ALA A 15 -9.69 20.74 -0.74
N LEU A 16 -10.77 20.68 -1.53
CA LEU A 16 -11.64 19.49 -1.63
C LEU A 16 -11.29 18.56 -2.79
N VAL A 17 -10.40 18.99 -3.69
CA VAL A 17 -9.78 18.08 -4.65
C VAL A 17 -8.65 17.35 -3.93
N HIS A 18 -9.02 16.52 -2.95
CA HIS A 18 -8.14 15.41 -2.59
C HIS A 18 -7.83 14.71 -3.91
N PRO A 19 -6.56 14.60 -4.33
CA PRO A 19 -6.27 13.71 -5.42
C PRO A 19 -6.77 12.36 -4.92
N MET A 20 -7.83 11.83 -5.53
CA MET A 20 -8.08 10.40 -5.53
C MET A 20 -6.77 9.83 -6.04
N GLY A 21 -5.89 9.52 -5.10
CA GLY A 21 -4.51 9.17 -5.37
C GLY A 21 -4.59 7.90 -6.17
N THR A 22 -4.55 8.05 -7.49
CA THR A 22 -4.17 6.99 -8.40
C THR A 22 -2.83 6.59 -7.86
N CYS A 23 -2.81 5.49 -7.12
CA CYS A 23 -1.63 5.11 -6.40
C CYS A 23 -0.55 4.84 -7.46
N LYS A 24 0.42 5.77 -7.54
CA LYS A 24 1.44 5.79 -8.60
C LYS A 24 2.53 4.75 -8.35
N SER A 25 2.76 4.39 -7.09
CA SER A 25 3.72 3.39 -6.66
C SER A 25 3.38 2.92 -5.25
N CYS A 26 3.67 1.67 -4.92
CA CYS A 26 3.49 1.08 -3.59
C CYS A 26 2.06 0.94 -3.05
N CYS A 27 1.13 0.48 -3.89
CA CYS A 27 -0.30 0.37 -3.53
C CYS A 27 -0.68 -0.85 -2.70
N GLY A 28 0.25 -1.79 -2.57
CA GLY A 28 0.10 -2.96 -1.73
C GLY A 28 0.28 -2.63 -0.25
N SER A 29 0.02 -3.62 0.59
CA SER A 29 0.30 -3.56 2.03
C SER A 29 1.59 -4.32 2.35
N CYS A 30 2.46 -3.71 3.16
CA CYS A 30 3.61 -4.38 3.79
C CYS A 30 3.21 -5.26 4.98
N THR A 31 1.97 -5.15 5.45
CA THR A 31 1.45 -5.96 6.55
C THR A 31 0.72 -7.17 5.98
N LYS A 32 1.18 -8.36 6.36
CA LYS A 32 0.56 -9.63 5.98
C LYS A 32 -0.78 -9.79 6.72
N PRO A 33 -1.92 -9.92 6.02
CA PRO A 33 -3.18 -10.24 6.68
C PRO A 33 -3.19 -11.69 7.17
N THR A 34 -3.98 -11.97 8.21
CA THR A 34 -4.12 -13.31 8.79
C THR A 34 -4.68 -14.33 7.77
N CYS A 35 -5.50 -13.88 6.81
CA CYS A 35 -6.01 -14.75 5.74
C CYS A 35 -4.96 -15.18 4.71
N MET A 36 -3.72 -14.67 4.81
CA MET A 36 -2.56 -15.09 4.00
C MET A 36 -1.52 -15.79 4.88
N ASP A 37 -1.95 -16.81 5.62
CA ASP A 37 -1.05 -17.58 6.49
C ASP A 37 -0.30 -18.69 5.74
N LYS A 38 -0.89 -19.20 4.66
CA LYS A 38 -0.33 -20.34 3.94
C LYS A 38 0.87 -19.93 3.08
N LYS A 39 2.05 -20.47 3.41
CA LYS A 39 3.19 -20.57 2.46
C LYS A 39 2.79 -21.60 1.42
N THR A 40 2.05 -21.19 0.40
CA THR A 40 1.61 -22.12 -0.64
C THR A 40 1.93 -21.50 -2.00
N VAL A 41 2.28 -22.36 -2.95
CA VAL A 41 2.56 -21.99 -4.36
C VAL A 41 1.32 -22.27 -5.23
N ASP A 42 0.38 -23.07 -4.73
CA ASP A 42 -0.86 -23.55 -5.37
C ASP A 42 -2.05 -22.58 -5.35
N GLY A 43 -1.93 -21.41 -4.71
CA GLY A 43 -2.98 -20.40 -4.81
C GLY A 43 -2.91 -19.68 -6.15
N ASN A 44 -4.05 -19.55 -6.83
CA ASN A 44 -4.17 -18.84 -8.12
C ASN A 44 -3.76 -17.34 -8.04
N SER A 45 -3.62 -16.81 -6.82
CA SER A 45 -3.16 -15.44 -6.55
C SER A 45 -1.94 -15.48 -5.64
N LYS A 46 -0.77 -15.15 -6.19
CA LYS A 46 0.49 -15.00 -5.45
C LYS A 46 0.66 -13.55 -5.04
N SER A 47 0.98 -13.31 -3.78
CA SER A 47 1.22 -11.97 -3.22
C SER A 47 2.47 -11.97 -2.37
N TYR A 48 3.21 -10.86 -2.36
CA TYR A 48 4.50 -10.74 -1.68
C TYR A 48 4.40 -9.84 -0.45
N PHE A 49 4.94 -10.31 0.67
CA PHE A 49 4.98 -9.58 1.93
C PHE A 49 6.37 -9.67 2.58
N PRO A 50 6.81 -8.62 3.28
CA PRO A 50 8.03 -8.68 4.07
C PRO A 50 7.86 -9.68 5.22
N ASN A 51 8.76 -10.65 5.29
CA ASN A 51 8.92 -11.57 6.39
C ASN A 51 10.41 -11.83 6.64
N ASN A 52 10.83 -11.72 7.90
CA ASN A 52 12.21 -11.99 8.35
C ASN A 52 13.32 -11.36 7.47
N GLY A 53 13.17 -10.08 7.12
CA GLY A 53 14.17 -9.35 6.32
C GLY A 53 14.14 -9.64 4.81
N ASN A 54 13.19 -10.43 4.31
CA ASN A 54 13.01 -10.67 2.87
C ASN A 54 11.53 -10.58 2.45
N CYS A 55 11.26 -10.40 1.16
CA CYS A 55 9.89 -10.50 0.65
C CYS A 55 9.58 -11.95 0.25
N GLU A 56 8.65 -12.57 0.99
CA GLU A 56 8.19 -13.94 0.77
C GLU A 56 6.85 -13.95 0.01
N VAL A 57 6.67 -14.97 -0.83
CA VAL A 57 5.40 -15.22 -1.51
C VAL A 57 4.42 -15.90 -0.55
N ARG A 58 3.16 -15.46 -0.61
CA ARG A 58 2.02 -16.03 0.09
C ARG A 58 0.87 -16.20 -0.88
N SER A 59 0.07 -17.23 -0.63
CA SER A 59 -1.17 -17.43 -1.38
C SER A 59 -2.36 -16.92 -0.60
N SER A 60 -3.30 -16.35 -1.35
CA SER A 60 -4.61 -15.98 -0.85
C SER A 60 -5.55 -17.18 -0.86
N THR A 61 -6.37 -17.35 0.18
CA THR A 61 -7.66 -18.03 0.02
C THR A 61 -8.61 -17.11 -0.75
N THR A 62 -9.48 -17.62 -1.62
CA THR A 62 -10.39 -16.87 -2.51
C THR A 62 -11.19 -15.73 -1.86
N ARG A 63 -11.30 -15.69 -0.52
CA ARG A 63 -11.99 -14.65 0.27
C ARG A 63 -11.09 -13.56 0.88
N CYS A 64 -9.77 -13.60 0.72
CA CYS A 64 -8.87 -12.59 1.31
C CYS A 64 -8.83 -11.36 0.40
N LYS A 65 -9.58 -10.31 0.78
CA LYS A 65 -9.66 -9.05 0.05
C LYS A 65 -8.52 -8.12 0.46
N GLY A 66 -7.96 -7.40 -0.51
CA GLY A 66 -6.96 -6.38 -0.27
C GLY A 66 -6.12 -6.08 -1.52
N LYS A 67 -5.35 -4.99 -1.46
CA LYS A 67 -4.30 -4.71 -2.44
C LYS A 67 -2.97 -5.22 -1.89
N PHE A 68 -2.34 -6.09 -2.65
CA PHE A 68 -1.09 -6.74 -2.28
C PHE A 68 -0.09 -6.64 -3.42
N TYR A 69 1.19 -6.72 -3.11
CA TYR A 69 2.24 -6.67 -4.12
C TYR A 69 2.26 -7.97 -4.92
N SER A 70 2.21 -7.87 -6.24
CA SER A 70 2.27 -9.02 -7.15
C SER A 70 3.72 -9.42 -7.49
N GLY A 71 4.68 -8.54 -7.19
CA GLY A 71 6.11 -8.75 -7.47
C GLY A 71 6.98 -8.67 -6.21
N LYS A 72 8.05 -9.49 -6.19
CA LYS A 72 9.05 -9.46 -5.12
C LYS A 72 9.81 -8.14 -5.07
N GLU A 73 10.17 -7.58 -6.23
CA GLU A 73 10.89 -6.30 -6.32
C GLU A 73 10.03 -5.12 -5.86
N GLU A 74 8.75 -5.13 -6.24
CA GLU A 74 7.78 -4.13 -5.78
C GLU A 74 7.67 -4.16 -4.24
N CYS A 75 7.53 -5.35 -3.65
CA CYS A 75 7.56 -5.51 -2.19
C CYS A 75 8.87 -4.99 -1.58
N LYS A 76 10.03 -5.28 -2.18
CA LYS A 76 11.33 -4.82 -1.65
C LYS A 76 11.46 -3.30 -1.68
N ASN A 77 11.04 -2.67 -2.78
CA ASN A 77 11.12 -1.23 -2.95
C ASN A 77 10.16 -0.52 -2.00
N CYS A 78 8.94 -1.05 -1.83
CA CYS A 78 7.90 -0.43 -1.03
C CYS A 78 7.99 -0.74 0.47
N CYS A 79 8.50 -1.90 0.83
CA CYS A 79 8.62 -2.36 2.23
C CYS A 79 10.04 -2.30 2.78
N LYS A 80 10.92 -1.50 2.15
CA LYS A 80 12.33 -1.38 2.56
C LYS A 80 12.50 -1.12 4.07
N SER A 81 11.68 -0.22 4.63
CA SER A 81 11.71 0.08 6.07
C SER A 81 11.37 -1.13 6.93
N PHE A 82 10.36 -1.93 6.55
CA PHE A 82 9.99 -3.17 7.24
C PHE A 82 11.10 -4.23 7.18
N LEU A 83 11.80 -4.32 6.05
CA LEU A 83 12.90 -5.26 5.87
C LEU A 83 14.10 -4.87 6.75
N SER A 84 14.49 -3.60 6.75
CA SER A 84 15.61 -3.10 7.57
C SER A 84 15.34 -3.22 9.08
N SER A 85 14.12 -3.00 9.54
CA SER A 85 13.77 -3.14 10.96
C SER A 85 13.85 -4.58 11.49
N LYS A 86 13.75 -5.59 10.60
CA LYS A 86 13.76 -7.02 10.96
C LYS A 86 15.13 -7.68 10.88
N VAL A 87 16.12 -7.03 10.26
CA VAL A 87 17.52 -7.53 10.21
C VAL A 87 18.28 -7.22 11.51
N LYS A 88 17.74 -6.35 12.37
CA LYS A 88 18.40 -5.84 13.58
C LYS A 88 17.90 -6.50 14.89
N GLN A 89 17.01 -7.49 14.80
CA GLN A 89 16.58 -8.36 15.92
C GLN A 89 17.21 -9.74 15.74
#